data_AF-A0A0S7B6V6-F1
#
_entry.id   AF-A0A0S7B6V6-F1
#
_cell.length_a   1.000
_cell.length_b   1.000
_cell.length_c   1.000
_cell.angle_alpha   90.00
_cell.angle_beta   90.00
_cell.angle_gamma   90.00
#
_symmetry.space_group_name_H-M   'P 1'
#
loop_
_entity.id
_entity.type
_entity.pdbx_description
1 polymer ?
#
loop_
_entity_poly.entity_id
_entity_poly.type
_entity_poly.pdbx_seq_one_letter_code
_entity_poly.pdbx_strand_id
1 'polypeptide(L)'
;MKKNLIGAIIILGALILSACSGAAVRATATAGATSSTLSTGYSNAISTAQQLALGTLKLEESATPIDTQTASALLPLWKAVRSLSTDDSASQLEIQAVYQQIEETLPADQITAIAAMQLTGADLSQEIASLAPAANSEKTTASASSASNSNAAGAPTGGQTPPQDMNAGLTGTGGGGQGVGLTTSSTTTQTVKVAGTTQTSPVSTVLVDAVIALLEGKE
;
A
#
# COMPACT_ATOMS: atom_id res chain seq x y z
N MET A 1 7.09 -39.41 54.05
CA MET A 1 7.70 -39.77 52.74
C MET A 1 7.18 -38.95 51.54
N LYS A 2 6.24 -38.00 51.71
CA LYS A 2 5.70 -37.16 50.60
C LYS A 2 6.19 -35.70 50.63
N LYS A 3 6.70 -35.22 51.77
CA LYS A 3 7.26 -33.86 51.93
C LYS A 3 8.66 -33.68 51.35
N ASN A 4 9.43 -34.77 51.23
CA ASN A 4 10.80 -34.74 50.70
C ASN A 4 10.83 -34.76 49.16
N LEU A 5 9.68 -35.03 48.51
CA LEU A 5 9.53 -35.01 47.05
C LEU A 5 9.30 -33.59 46.51
N ILE A 6 8.75 -32.69 47.33
CA ILE A 6 8.46 -31.29 46.96
C ILE A 6 9.75 -30.45 47.01
N GLY A 7 10.67 -30.74 47.93
CA GLY A 7 11.98 -30.08 48.00
C GLY A 7 12.91 -30.41 46.82
N ALA A 8 12.79 -31.61 46.25
CA ALA A 8 13.61 -32.05 45.12
C ALA A 8 13.17 -31.43 43.78
N ILE A 9 11.88 -31.06 43.64
CA ILE A 9 11.35 -30.43 42.43
C ILE A 9 11.69 -28.93 42.35
N ILE A 10 11.81 -28.25 43.50
CA ILE A 10 12.14 -26.81 43.54
C ILE A 10 13.65 -26.56 43.29
N ILE A 11 14.52 -27.50 43.66
CA ILE A 11 15.97 -27.40 43.39
C ILE A 11 16.31 -27.76 41.93
N LEU A 12 15.47 -28.54 41.24
CA LEU A 12 15.64 -28.87 39.82
C LEU A 12 15.20 -27.74 38.87
N GLY A 13 14.44 -26.75 39.36
CA GLY A 13 13.99 -25.59 38.58
C GLY A 13 15.01 -24.46 38.42
N ALA A 14 16.14 -24.50 39.13
CA ALA A 14 17.10 -23.39 39.18
C ALA A 14 18.35 -23.57 38.30
N LEU A 15 18.46 -24.66 37.51
CA LEU A 15 19.70 -25.00 36.78
C LEU A 15 19.65 -24.89 35.25
N ILE A 16 18.56 -24.38 34.65
CA ILE A 16 18.44 -24.23 33.19
C ILE A 16 18.65 -22.81 32.66
N LEU A 17 19.20 -21.90 33.46
CA LEU A 17 19.50 -20.51 33.04
C LEU A 17 20.95 -20.25 32.61
N SER A 18 21.68 -21.27 32.18
CA SER A 18 23.05 -21.11 31.66
C SER A 18 23.26 -21.86 30.34
N ALA A 19 22.56 -21.41 29.30
CA ALA A 19 22.90 -21.71 27.91
C ALA A 19 22.42 -20.58 26.98
N CYS A 20 22.86 -19.35 27.24
CA CYS A 20 22.95 -18.32 26.21
C CYS A 20 24.43 -17.94 26.04
N SER A 21 25.21 -18.87 25.48
CA SER A 21 26.42 -18.53 24.73
C SER A 21 26.11 -18.74 23.25
N GLY A 22 25.11 -17.99 22.76
CA GLY A 22 25.00 -17.67 21.34
C GLY A 22 25.87 -16.45 21.10
N ALA A 23 26.81 -16.55 20.16
CA ALA A 23 27.68 -15.46 19.75
C ALA A 23 26.89 -14.16 19.63
N ALA A 24 27.31 -13.14 20.37
CA ALA A 24 26.86 -11.78 20.16
C ALA A 24 27.38 -11.32 18.79
N VAL A 25 26.67 -11.69 17.74
CA VAL A 25 26.64 -10.91 16.50
C VAL A 25 26.08 -9.57 16.93
N ARG A 26 26.96 -8.58 17.03
CA ARG A 26 26.56 -7.18 17.04
C ARG A 26 25.90 -6.94 15.69
N ALA A 27 24.61 -7.20 15.60
CA ALA A 27 23.80 -6.64 14.55
C ALA A 27 23.88 -5.13 14.73
N THR A 28 24.64 -4.47 13.86
CA THR A 28 24.44 -3.06 13.59
C THR A 28 22.98 -2.95 13.20
N ALA A 29 22.13 -2.52 14.14
CA ALA A 29 20.75 -2.19 13.88
C ALA A 29 20.77 -0.99 12.93
N THR A 30 20.82 -1.29 11.63
CA THR A 30 20.44 -0.32 10.62
C THR A 30 18.96 -0.06 10.87
N ALA A 31 18.62 1.17 11.22
CA ALA A 31 17.23 1.58 11.38
C ALA A 31 16.55 1.47 10.01
N GLY A 32 15.88 0.36 9.80
CA GLY A 32 15.14 0.01 8.60
C GLY A 32 14.64 -1.40 8.82
N ALA A 33 13.42 -1.53 9.34
CA ALA A 33 12.77 -2.81 9.56
C ALA A 33 12.67 -3.56 8.23
N THR A 34 13.67 -4.38 7.96
CA THR A 34 13.66 -5.38 6.89
C THR A 34 12.98 -6.60 7.46
N SER A 35 11.89 -7.03 6.81
CA SER A 35 11.35 -8.38 7.03
C SER A 35 12.50 -9.39 6.99
N SER A 36 12.49 -10.35 7.92
CA SER A 36 13.60 -11.31 8.04
C SER A 36 13.53 -12.38 6.96
N THR A 37 12.36 -12.55 6.32
CA THR A 37 12.10 -13.61 5.33
C THR A 37 11.52 -13.10 4.01
N LEU A 38 10.67 -12.06 4.03
CA LEU A 38 10.12 -11.47 2.81
C LEU A 38 11.18 -10.57 2.16
N SER A 39 11.43 -10.81 0.87
CA SER A 39 12.45 -10.11 0.10
C SER A 39 11.80 -9.18 -0.93
N THR A 40 12.46 -8.07 -1.22
CA THR A 40 12.14 -7.18 -2.35
C THR A 40 13.17 -7.28 -3.48
N GLY A 41 14.04 -8.30 -3.44
CA GLY A 41 15.18 -8.46 -4.34
C GLY A 41 14.87 -9.04 -5.73
N TYR A 42 13.60 -9.24 -6.07
CA TYR A 42 13.15 -9.73 -7.38
C TYR A 42 12.47 -8.63 -8.19
N SER A 43 12.36 -8.84 -9.51
CA SER A 43 11.83 -7.83 -10.43
C SER A 43 10.38 -7.46 -10.11
N ASN A 44 10.11 -6.15 -10.00
CA ASN A 44 8.79 -5.59 -9.68
C ASN A 44 8.20 -6.06 -8.34
N ALA A 45 9.05 -6.44 -7.38
CA ALA A 45 8.61 -6.78 -6.03
C ALA A 45 7.87 -5.62 -5.37
N ILE A 46 6.72 -5.92 -4.76
CA ILE A 46 6.00 -4.98 -3.91
C ILE A 46 6.68 -4.88 -2.54
N SER A 47 6.33 -3.85 -1.75
CA SER A 47 6.90 -3.66 -0.41
C SER A 47 6.54 -4.84 0.50
N THR A 48 7.34 -5.11 1.53
CA THR A 48 7.08 -6.21 2.49
C THR A 48 5.69 -6.09 3.14
N ALA A 49 5.26 -4.88 3.49
CA ALA A 49 3.91 -4.62 3.99
C ALA A 49 2.81 -4.99 2.98
N GLN A 50 3.02 -4.67 1.69
CA GLN A 50 2.10 -5.08 0.62
C GLN A 50 2.13 -6.59 0.38
N GLN A 51 3.30 -7.24 0.51
CA GLN A 51 3.43 -8.70 0.43
C GLN A 51 2.68 -9.39 1.58
N LEU A 52 2.76 -8.87 2.81
CA LEU A 52 2.00 -9.39 3.95
C LEU A 52 0.49 -9.29 3.71
N ALA A 53 0.01 -8.12 3.28
CA ALA A 53 -1.43 -7.91 3.06
C ALA A 53 -1.97 -8.80 1.93
N LEU A 54 -1.36 -8.72 0.74
CA LEU A 54 -1.78 -9.51 -0.42
C LEU A 54 -1.53 -11.00 -0.22
N GLY A 55 -0.41 -11.36 0.41
CA GLY A 55 -0.07 -12.73 0.74
C GLY A 55 -1.07 -13.35 1.71
N THR A 56 -1.50 -12.62 2.73
CA THR A 56 -2.52 -13.09 3.68
C THR A 56 -3.83 -13.43 2.97
N LEU A 57 -4.26 -12.62 1.99
CA LEU A 57 -5.43 -12.94 1.16
C LEU A 57 -5.22 -14.20 0.33
N LYS A 58 -4.06 -14.32 -0.33
CA LYS A 58 -3.75 -15.45 -1.21
C LYS A 58 -3.46 -16.75 -0.48
N LEU A 59 -3.18 -16.71 0.83
CA LEU A 59 -2.99 -17.93 1.63
C LEU A 59 -4.25 -18.78 1.68
N GLU A 60 -5.44 -18.20 1.55
CA GLU A 60 -6.70 -18.94 1.53
C GLU A 60 -6.83 -19.93 0.39
N GLU A 61 -6.25 -19.59 -0.75
CA GLU A 61 -6.21 -20.46 -1.94
C GLU A 61 -4.97 -21.36 -1.95
N SER A 62 -4.12 -21.27 -0.92
CA SER A 62 -2.86 -22.01 -0.81
C SER A 62 -3.01 -23.32 -0.05
N ALA A 63 -1.91 -24.08 0.04
CA ALA A 63 -1.84 -25.29 0.86
C ALA A 63 -1.81 -25.01 2.37
N THR A 64 -1.57 -23.77 2.78
CA THR A 64 -1.44 -23.36 4.19
C THR A 64 -2.37 -22.16 4.48
N PRO A 65 -3.69 -22.34 4.43
CA PRO A 65 -4.66 -21.28 4.71
C PRO A 65 -4.57 -20.79 6.16
N ILE A 66 -5.12 -19.61 6.41
CA ILE A 66 -5.20 -19.07 7.77
C ILE A 66 -6.23 -19.90 8.55
N ASP A 67 -5.83 -20.44 9.71
CA ASP A 67 -6.73 -21.10 10.65
C ASP A 67 -7.34 -20.10 11.65
N THR A 68 -8.38 -20.50 12.38
CA THR A 68 -9.08 -19.65 13.35
C THR A 68 -8.17 -19.13 14.47
N GLN A 69 -7.24 -19.93 14.99
CA GLN A 69 -6.33 -19.49 16.05
C GLN A 69 -5.40 -18.39 15.55
N THR A 70 -4.84 -18.57 14.35
CA THR A 70 -4.01 -17.55 13.70
C THR A 70 -4.83 -16.30 13.36
N ALA A 71 -6.06 -16.45 12.90
CA ALA A 71 -6.95 -15.33 12.58
C ALA A 71 -7.26 -14.47 13.81
N SER A 72 -7.60 -15.08 14.95
CA SER A 72 -7.85 -14.37 16.21
C SER A 72 -6.64 -13.58 16.71
N ALA A 73 -5.42 -14.06 16.43
CA ALA A 73 -4.20 -13.34 16.78
C ALA A 73 -3.91 -12.17 15.82
N LEU A 74 -4.17 -12.34 14.52
CA LEU A 74 -3.89 -11.35 13.48
C LEU A 74 -4.93 -10.22 13.40
N LEU A 75 -6.21 -10.53 13.61
CA LEU A 75 -7.30 -9.57 13.46
C LEU A 75 -7.10 -8.26 14.25
N PRO A 76 -6.74 -8.26 15.56
CA PRO A 76 -6.51 -7.01 16.28
C PRO A 76 -5.31 -6.22 15.71
N LEU A 77 -4.29 -6.88 15.16
CA LEU A 77 -3.13 -6.21 14.56
C LEU A 77 -3.50 -5.53 13.25
N TRP A 78 -4.26 -6.20 12.38
CA TRP A 78 -4.75 -5.58 11.14
C TRP A 78 -5.72 -4.43 11.40
N LYS A 79 -6.56 -4.52 12.44
CA LYS A 79 -7.38 -3.40 12.90
C LYS A 79 -6.53 -2.22 13.39
N ALA A 80 -5.42 -2.48 14.08
CA ALA A 80 -4.47 -1.44 14.47
C ALA A 80 -3.80 -0.79 13.25
N VAL A 81 -3.36 -1.57 12.26
CA VAL A 81 -2.84 -1.05 10.98
C VAL A 81 -3.86 -0.12 10.33
N ARG A 82 -5.13 -0.53 10.22
CA ARG A 82 -6.18 0.31 9.64
C ARG A 82 -6.33 1.62 10.40
N SER A 83 -6.46 1.55 11.73
CA SER A 83 -6.65 2.73 12.57
C SER A 83 -5.50 3.72 12.42
N LEU A 84 -4.25 3.24 12.49
CA LEU A 84 -3.06 4.07 12.35
C LEU A 84 -2.91 4.64 10.94
N SER A 85 -3.25 3.86 9.90
CA SER A 85 -3.15 4.32 8.50
C SER A 85 -4.17 5.42 8.17
N THR A 86 -5.25 5.52 8.95
CA THR A 86 -6.27 6.57 8.81
C THR A 86 -6.08 7.75 9.76
N ASP A 87 -5.10 7.67 10.67
CA ASP A 87 -4.82 8.73 11.64
C ASP A 87 -3.70 9.63 11.11
N ASP A 88 -4.00 10.92 10.88
CA ASP A 88 -3.05 11.93 10.42
C ASP A 88 -1.88 12.18 11.39
N SER A 89 -2.01 11.75 12.65
CA SER A 89 -1.00 11.90 13.71
C SER A 89 -0.15 10.64 13.91
N ALA A 90 -0.49 9.52 13.28
CA ALA A 90 0.26 8.28 13.42
C ALA A 90 1.65 8.39 12.78
N SER A 91 2.65 7.84 13.47
CA SER A 91 4.00 7.81 12.92
C SER A 91 4.20 6.61 11.99
N GLN A 92 4.98 6.80 10.92
CA GLN A 92 5.30 5.71 10.00
C GLN A 92 6.09 4.57 10.68
N LEU A 93 6.85 4.88 11.73
CA LEU A 93 7.57 3.87 12.52
C LEU A 93 6.60 2.99 13.31
N GLU A 94 5.51 3.54 13.81
CA GLU A 94 4.49 2.80 14.54
C GLU A 94 3.75 1.84 13.61
N ILE A 95 3.33 2.30 12.42
CA ILE A 95 2.71 1.44 11.40
C ILE A 95 3.65 0.29 11.02
N GLN A 96 4.94 0.57 10.81
CA GLN A 96 5.93 -0.47 10.49
C GLN A 96 6.16 -1.46 11.62
N ALA A 97 6.13 -1.00 12.88
CA ALA A 97 6.22 -1.90 14.02
C ALA A 97 5.02 -2.87 14.07
N VAL A 98 3.82 -2.40 13.72
CA VAL A 98 2.64 -3.28 13.63
C VAL A 98 2.80 -4.30 12.49
N TYR A 99 3.31 -3.91 11.32
CA TYR A 99 3.60 -4.88 10.25
C TYR A 99 4.64 -5.93 10.66
N GLN A 100 5.66 -5.53 11.42
CA GLN A 100 6.63 -6.48 11.98
C GLN A 100 5.95 -7.46 12.93
N GLN A 101 5.07 -6.98 13.81
CA GLN A 101 4.32 -7.86 14.71
C GLN A 101 3.39 -8.81 13.96
N ILE A 102 2.78 -8.37 12.84
CA ILE A 102 1.99 -9.23 11.95
C ILE A 102 2.86 -10.35 11.37
N GLU A 103 4.06 -10.02 10.87
CA GLU A 103 5.01 -11.00 10.36
C GLU A 103 5.42 -12.02 11.43
N GLU A 104 5.68 -11.57 12.65
CA GLU A 104 6.05 -12.43 13.79
C GLU A 104 4.89 -13.32 14.29
N THR A 105 3.65 -12.90 14.06
CA THR A 105 2.45 -13.64 14.47
C THR A 105 2.10 -14.74 13.48
N LEU A 106 2.45 -14.57 12.19
CA LEU A 106 2.22 -15.58 11.16
C LEU A 106 3.15 -16.80 11.38
N PRO A 107 2.62 -18.04 11.30
CA PRO A 107 3.43 -19.25 11.28
C PRO A 107 4.51 -19.21 10.18
N ALA A 108 5.68 -19.78 10.46
CA ALA A 108 6.82 -19.77 9.54
C ALA A 108 6.49 -20.39 8.18
N ASP A 109 5.63 -21.42 8.14
CA ASP A 109 5.19 -22.06 6.90
C ASP A 109 4.36 -21.09 6.03
N GLN A 110 3.53 -20.25 6.65
CA GLN A 110 2.73 -19.24 5.95
C GLN A 110 3.60 -18.09 5.42
N ILE A 111 4.57 -17.61 6.22
CA ILE A 111 5.56 -16.61 5.75
C ILE A 111 6.37 -17.16 4.57
N THR A 112 6.78 -18.43 4.65
CA THR A 112 7.50 -19.10 3.56
C THR A 112 6.63 -19.22 2.30
N ALA A 113 5.35 -19.57 2.46
CA ALA A 113 4.41 -19.60 1.35
C ALA A 113 4.25 -18.22 0.71
N ILE A 114 4.09 -17.15 1.49
CA ILE A 114 4.02 -15.77 0.97
C ILE A 114 5.31 -15.41 0.22
N ALA A 115 6.49 -15.72 0.77
CA ALA A 115 7.77 -15.46 0.11
C ALA A 115 7.88 -16.20 -1.24
N ALA A 116 7.40 -17.44 -1.31
CA ALA A 116 7.40 -18.24 -2.53
C ALA A 116 6.46 -17.70 -3.62
N MET A 117 5.43 -16.92 -3.26
CA MET A 117 4.52 -16.29 -4.23
C MET A 117 5.20 -15.20 -5.07
N GLN A 118 6.34 -14.65 -4.62
CA GLN A 118 7.08 -13.56 -5.30
C GLN A 118 6.15 -12.45 -5.82
N LEU A 119 5.29 -11.93 -4.94
CA LEU A 119 4.22 -11.01 -5.30
C LEU A 119 4.75 -9.72 -5.94
N THR A 120 4.12 -9.34 -7.06
CA THR A 120 4.53 -8.18 -7.87
C THR A 120 3.45 -7.10 -7.90
N GLY A 121 3.80 -5.94 -8.44
CA GLY A 121 2.84 -4.85 -8.65
C GLY A 121 1.66 -5.25 -9.54
N ALA A 122 1.86 -6.22 -10.44
CA ALA A 122 0.78 -6.75 -11.27
C ALA A 122 -0.24 -7.54 -10.45
N ASP A 123 0.24 -8.41 -9.54
CA ASP A 123 -0.63 -9.15 -8.61
C ASP A 123 -1.43 -8.21 -7.72
N LEU A 124 -0.76 -7.19 -7.17
CA LEU A 124 -1.41 -6.18 -6.32
C LEU A 124 -2.48 -5.39 -7.10
N SER A 125 -2.20 -5.01 -8.34
CA SER A 125 -3.16 -4.27 -9.17
C SER A 125 -4.36 -5.13 -9.55
N GLN A 126 -4.14 -6.42 -9.84
CA GLN A 126 -5.21 -7.37 -10.13
C GLN A 126 -6.12 -7.57 -8.92
N GLU A 127 -5.54 -7.72 -7.72
CA GLU A 127 -6.31 -7.88 -6.49
C GLU A 127 -7.07 -6.62 -6.11
N ILE A 128 -6.47 -5.44 -6.23
CA ILE A 128 -7.20 -4.19 -5.98
C ILE A 128 -8.37 -4.03 -6.97
N ALA A 129 -8.20 -4.47 -8.22
CA ALA A 129 -9.27 -4.44 -9.22
C ALA A 129 -10.40 -5.44 -8.93
N SER A 130 -10.11 -6.62 -8.34
CA SER A 130 -11.15 -7.58 -7.91
C SER A 130 -11.91 -7.10 -6.68
N LEU A 131 -11.23 -6.39 -5.76
CA LEU A 131 -11.82 -5.82 -4.55
C LEU A 131 -12.56 -4.51 -4.79
N ALA A 132 -12.27 -3.82 -5.90
CA ALA A 132 -13.00 -2.62 -6.27
C ALA A 132 -14.48 -2.98 -6.43
N PRO A 133 -15.41 -2.30 -5.71
CA PRO A 133 -16.83 -2.49 -5.97
C PRO A 133 -17.04 -2.22 -7.46
N ALA A 134 -17.88 -3.02 -8.12
CA ALA A 134 -18.28 -2.84 -9.52
C ALA A 134 -19.09 -1.55 -9.71
N ALA A 135 -18.56 -0.41 -9.28
CA ALA A 135 -19.01 0.91 -9.63
C ALA A 135 -18.71 1.07 -11.12
N ASN A 136 -19.76 0.95 -11.94
CA ASN A 136 -19.76 1.06 -13.41
C ASN A 136 -19.27 -0.18 -14.20
N SER A 137 -19.97 -1.31 -14.07
CA SER A 137 -20.08 -2.26 -15.20
C SER A 137 -21.40 -2.11 -15.98
N GLU A 138 -22.28 -1.19 -15.57
CA GLU A 138 -23.46 -0.76 -16.33
C GLU A 138 -23.26 0.67 -16.84
N LYS A 139 -22.51 0.84 -17.94
CA LYS A 139 -22.74 1.80 -19.05
C LYS A 139 -21.46 2.01 -19.89
N THR A 140 -21.04 0.99 -20.61
CA THR A 140 -20.26 1.19 -21.85
C THR A 140 -20.57 0.10 -22.87
N THR A 141 -21.85 0.00 -23.23
CA THR A 141 -22.22 -0.47 -24.57
C THR A 141 -21.57 0.45 -25.61
N ALA A 142 -20.63 -0.12 -26.37
CA ALA A 142 -20.14 0.35 -27.66
C ALA A 142 -19.60 1.80 -27.76
N SER A 143 -18.27 1.91 -27.81
CA SER A 143 -17.64 2.79 -28.80
C SER A 143 -16.28 2.25 -29.20
N ALA A 144 -16.31 1.15 -29.97
CA ALA A 144 -15.26 0.90 -30.92
C ALA A 144 -15.39 1.94 -32.04
N SER A 145 -14.45 2.89 -32.14
CA SER A 145 -13.79 3.25 -33.40
C SER A 145 -13.02 4.57 -33.30
N SER A 146 -11.82 4.50 -33.90
CA SER A 146 -11.14 5.55 -34.68
C SER A 146 -10.54 6.74 -33.96
N ALA A 147 -9.22 6.61 -33.79
CA ALA A 147 -8.29 7.64 -34.22
C ALA A 147 -8.70 8.28 -35.56
N SER A 148 -8.76 9.61 -35.60
CA SER A 148 -8.48 10.39 -36.81
C SER A 148 -8.34 11.86 -36.47
N ASN A 149 -7.09 12.30 -36.54
CA ASN A 149 -6.64 13.67 -36.61
C ASN A 149 -7.10 14.26 -37.97
N SER A 150 -7.91 15.31 -37.97
CA SER A 150 -8.14 16.13 -39.17
C SER A 150 -8.64 17.52 -38.82
N ASN A 151 -7.70 18.46 -38.73
CA ASN A 151 -7.94 19.88 -39.02
C ASN A 151 -8.41 19.99 -40.48
N ALA A 152 -9.70 20.21 -40.70
CA ALA A 152 -10.26 20.61 -41.99
C ALA A 152 -11.66 21.20 -41.79
N ALA A 153 -11.74 22.41 -41.23
CA ALA A 153 -12.96 23.21 -41.27
C ALA A 153 -12.90 24.14 -42.49
N GLY A 154 -13.42 23.64 -43.62
CA GLY A 154 -13.83 24.46 -44.75
C GLY A 154 -15.32 24.76 -44.65
N ALA A 155 -15.69 26.04 -44.70
CA ALA A 155 -16.92 26.53 -45.35
C ALA A 155 -16.89 28.08 -45.40
N PRO A 156 -16.98 28.69 -46.58
CA PRO A 156 -17.10 30.13 -46.77
C PRO A 156 -18.58 30.54 -46.70
N THR A 157 -18.92 31.55 -45.91
CA THR A 157 -20.21 32.23 -46.01
C THR A 157 -19.97 33.67 -46.42
N GLY A 158 -20.31 33.97 -47.68
CA GLY A 158 -20.25 35.31 -48.24
C GLY A 158 -21.43 36.16 -47.84
N GLY A 159 -21.26 37.48 -47.94
CA GLY A 159 -22.38 38.41 -48.04
C GLY A 159 -22.18 39.79 -47.41
N GLN A 160 -21.73 40.73 -48.25
CA GLN A 160 -22.09 42.16 -48.27
C GLN A 160 -21.37 43.16 -47.33
N THR A 161 -21.04 44.30 -47.93
CA THR A 161 -20.09 45.35 -47.54
C THR A 161 -20.83 46.61 -46.97
N PRO A 162 -20.22 47.81 -46.82
CA PRO A 162 -20.07 48.53 -45.55
C PRO A 162 -20.92 49.83 -45.49
N PRO A 163 -20.69 50.74 -44.52
CA PRO A 163 -19.89 51.92 -44.88
C PRO A 163 -18.95 52.42 -43.77
N GLN A 164 -18.12 53.37 -44.19
CA GLN A 164 -16.95 53.94 -43.55
C GLN A 164 -17.33 54.96 -42.45
N ASP A 165 -16.62 54.93 -41.33
CA ASP A 165 -16.20 56.13 -40.62
C ASP A 165 -14.77 55.99 -40.09
N MET A 166 -13.96 57.00 -40.41
CA MET A 166 -12.63 57.18 -39.85
C MET A 166 -12.79 57.93 -38.54
N ASN A 167 -12.17 57.48 -37.45
CA ASN A 167 -11.66 58.42 -36.46
C ASN A 167 -10.43 57.88 -35.74
N ALA A 168 -9.44 58.76 -35.67
CA ALA A 168 -8.15 58.57 -35.05
C ALA A 168 -8.23 58.76 -33.52
N GLY A 169 -7.32 58.09 -32.81
CA GLY A 169 -6.70 58.63 -31.61
C GLY A 169 -7.23 58.14 -30.27
N LEU A 170 -6.24 58.05 -29.35
CA LEU A 170 -6.35 58.21 -27.89
C LEU A 170 -6.78 56.93 -27.15
N THR A 171 -5.83 56.18 -26.58
CA THR A 171 -5.33 56.33 -25.19
C THR A 171 -6.43 56.49 -24.15
N GLY A 172 -6.61 55.47 -23.29
CA GLY A 172 -7.23 55.64 -21.98
C GLY A 172 -8.13 54.51 -21.51
N THR A 173 -7.59 53.73 -20.56
CA THR A 173 -8.26 53.36 -19.30
C THR A 173 -9.49 52.43 -19.32
N GLY A 174 -9.29 51.24 -18.73
CA GLY A 174 -10.31 50.32 -18.20
C GLY A 174 -9.74 48.90 -18.26
N GLY A 175 -9.45 48.18 -17.17
CA GLY A 175 -10.24 48.01 -15.96
C GLY A 175 -10.93 46.65 -16.01
N GLY A 176 -10.27 45.60 -15.50
CA GLY A 176 -10.81 44.24 -15.35
C GLY A 176 -9.64 43.27 -15.07
N GLY A 177 -9.59 42.46 -14.02
CA GLY A 177 -10.68 41.90 -13.24
C GLY A 177 -10.68 40.38 -13.45
N GLN A 178 -10.06 39.67 -12.51
CA GLN A 178 -10.24 38.25 -12.15
C GLN A 178 -9.92 37.12 -13.16
N GLY A 179 -9.19 36.12 -12.66
CA GLY A 179 -9.46 34.72 -12.96
C GLY A 179 -8.41 33.96 -13.78
N VAL A 180 -7.15 33.89 -13.33
CA VAL A 180 -6.27 32.81 -13.81
C VAL A 180 -6.65 31.51 -13.11
N GLY A 181 -7.38 30.68 -13.84
CA GLY A 181 -7.77 29.33 -13.44
C GLY A 181 -6.54 28.48 -13.14
N LEU A 182 -6.52 27.93 -11.93
CA LEU A 182 -5.61 26.89 -11.47
C LEU A 182 -5.83 25.62 -12.32
N THR A 183 -5.12 25.51 -13.44
CA THR A 183 -4.94 24.23 -14.10
C THR A 183 -3.91 23.45 -13.31
N THR A 184 -4.36 22.59 -12.40
CA THR A 184 -3.53 21.64 -11.66
C THR A 184 -2.87 20.67 -12.64
N SER A 185 -1.74 21.09 -13.18
CA SER A 185 -0.82 20.25 -13.94
C SER A 185 0.29 19.88 -12.96
N SER A 186 0.09 18.81 -12.20
CA SER A 186 1.13 18.25 -11.34
C SER A 186 2.18 17.56 -12.20
N THR A 187 3.14 18.34 -12.72
CA THR A 187 4.37 17.84 -13.34
C THR A 187 5.56 18.67 -12.87
N THR A 188 6.36 18.03 -11.99
CA THR A 188 7.80 18.22 -11.79
C THR A 188 8.28 19.39 -10.92
N THR A 189 8.59 19.07 -9.66
CA THR A 189 9.87 19.45 -9.06
C THR A 189 10.46 18.22 -8.38
N GLN A 190 11.13 17.38 -9.17
CA GLN A 190 12.19 16.53 -8.67
C GLN A 190 13.45 17.41 -8.58
N THR A 191 14.02 17.58 -7.39
CA THR A 191 15.48 17.51 -7.13
C THR A 191 15.72 17.69 -5.62
N VAL A 192 15.66 16.59 -4.86
CA VAL A 192 16.63 16.34 -3.77
C VAL A 192 17.01 14.87 -3.85
N LYS A 193 18.21 14.62 -4.36
CA LYS A 193 18.89 13.33 -4.32
C LYS A 193 19.30 13.05 -2.87
N VAL A 194 18.42 12.40 -2.10
CA VAL A 194 18.82 11.63 -0.91
C VAL A 194 18.91 10.18 -1.33
N ALA A 195 20.14 9.68 -1.40
CA ALA A 195 20.41 8.26 -1.59
C ALA A 195 19.83 7.47 -0.40
N GLY A 196 18.95 6.51 -0.68
CA GLY A 196 18.61 5.44 0.25
C GLY A 196 17.33 5.59 1.08
N THR A 197 16.30 6.30 0.62
CA THR A 197 14.95 6.12 1.21
C THR A 197 14.24 5.01 0.45
N THR A 198 14.18 3.83 1.06
CA THR A 198 13.25 2.77 0.65
C THR A 198 11.85 3.39 0.73
N GLN A 199 11.28 3.77 -0.40
CA GLN A 199 9.96 4.37 -0.48
C GLN A 199 8.95 3.29 -0.11
N THR A 200 8.57 3.25 1.17
CA THR A 200 7.55 2.34 1.69
C THR A 200 6.22 2.84 1.17
N SER A 201 5.84 2.37 -0.02
CA SER A 201 4.52 2.64 -0.57
C SER A 201 3.47 2.18 0.45
N PRO A 202 2.56 3.07 0.89
CA PRO A 202 1.54 2.69 1.87
C PRO A 202 0.66 1.57 1.28
N VAL A 203 0.22 0.66 2.16
CA VAL A 203 -0.75 -0.36 1.77
C VAL A 203 -2.10 0.31 1.57
N SER A 204 -2.80 0.00 0.48
CA SER A 204 -4.13 0.54 0.22
C SER A 204 -5.09 0.14 1.34
N THR A 205 -5.90 1.09 1.84
CA THR A 205 -6.91 0.81 2.88
C THR A 205 -7.88 -0.27 2.45
N VAL A 206 -8.23 -0.34 1.17
CA VAL A 206 -9.09 -1.39 0.60
C VAL A 206 -8.48 -2.79 0.80
N LEU A 207 -7.15 -2.91 0.66
CA LEU A 207 -6.46 -4.19 0.86
C LEU A 207 -6.42 -4.56 2.35
N VAL A 208 -6.20 -3.58 3.23
CA VAL A 208 -6.26 -3.77 4.69
C VAL A 208 -7.66 -4.20 5.12
N ASP A 209 -8.71 -3.56 4.61
CA ASP A 209 -10.10 -3.91 4.90
C ASP A 209 -10.47 -5.29 4.37
N ALA A 210 -9.98 -5.69 3.19
CA ALA A 210 -10.17 -7.05 2.67
C ALA A 210 -9.52 -8.10 3.57
N VAL A 211 -8.31 -7.84 4.09
CA VAL A 211 -7.67 -8.75 5.05
C VAL A 211 -8.47 -8.82 6.35
N ILE A 212 -8.94 -7.68 6.88
CA ILE A 212 -9.79 -7.68 8.08
C ILE A 212 -11.05 -8.50 7.85
N ALA A 213 -11.74 -8.30 6.72
CA ALA A 213 -12.96 -9.04 6.37
C ALA A 213 -12.70 -10.55 6.25
N LEU A 214 -11.57 -10.94 5.66
CA LEU A 214 -11.15 -12.34 5.60
C LEU A 214 -10.98 -12.94 7.00
N LEU A 215 -10.28 -12.24 7.89
CA LEU A 215 -9.99 -12.73 9.24
C LEU A 215 -11.25 -12.77 10.12
N GLU A 216 -12.16 -11.80 9.99
CA GLU A 216 -13.46 -11.81 10.66
C GLU A 216 -14.34 -12.99 10.19
N GLY A 217 -14.18 -13.45 8.96
CA GLY A 217 -14.88 -14.62 8.45
C GLY A 217 -14.42 -15.96 9.06
N LYS A 218 -13.32 -15.96 9.82
CA LYS A 218 -12.74 -17.17 10.44
C LYS A 218 -12.88 -17.25 11.95
N GLU A 219 -13.28 -16.16 12.60
CA GLU A 219 -13.64 -16.13 14.03
C GLU A 219 -15.01 -16.77 14.27
#